data_AF-A0A3S4F338-F1
#
_entry.id   AF-A0A3S4F338-F1
#
_cell.length_a   1.000
_cell.length_b   1.000
_cell.length_c   1.000
_cell.angle_alpha   90.00
_cell.angle_beta   90.00
_cell.angle_gamma   90.00
#
_symmetry.space_group_name_H-M   'P 1'
#
loop_
_entity.id
_entity.type
_entity.pdbx_description
1 polymer ?
#
loop_
_entity_poly.entity_id
_entity_poly.type
_entity_poly.pdbx_seq_one_letter_code
_entity_poly.pdbx_strand_id
1 'polypeptide(L)'
;MTTSTSGVRKTVRWKANSPVTWSEICPTGVFTDKTHSERYNRKWDMQFAPSICQQCSIGCNISPGERYGELRRIENRYNGTVNHYFLCDRGRFGYGYVNLKDRPRQPVQRRGDDFITLNAEQAMQGAADILRQSKKVIGIGSPRASIESNFALRELVGAENFYTGIARGEQERLQLALKVLREGGIYTPALREIESYDAVLVFGRRRYPDRRARCAGGTSGGEG
;
A
#
# COMPACT_ATOMS: atom_id res chain seq x y z
N MET A 1 -52.82 -7.75 -18.41
CA MET A 1 -51.69 -7.41 -19.30
C MET A 1 -50.46 -7.19 -18.44
N THR A 2 -49.69 -8.25 -18.24
CA THR A 2 -48.47 -8.28 -17.45
C THR A 2 -47.30 -7.86 -18.34
N THR A 3 -46.83 -6.62 -18.20
CA THR A 3 -45.62 -6.15 -18.87
C THR A 3 -44.38 -6.68 -18.16
N SER A 4 -43.87 -7.77 -18.72
CA SER A 4 -42.55 -8.35 -18.45
C SER A 4 -41.45 -7.37 -18.87
N THR A 5 -40.88 -6.61 -17.95
CA THR A 5 -39.62 -5.89 -18.17
C THR A 5 -38.46 -6.86 -17.98
N SER A 6 -37.99 -7.43 -19.10
CA SER A 6 -36.78 -8.24 -19.14
C SER A 6 -35.56 -7.35 -18.84
N GLY A 7 -35.14 -7.33 -17.57
CA GLY A 7 -33.95 -6.64 -17.12
C GLY A 7 -32.69 -7.28 -17.71
N VAL A 8 -32.00 -6.55 -18.60
CA VAL A 8 -30.69 -6.94 -19.11
C VAL A 8 -29.69 -6.85 -17.96
N ARG A 9 -29.41 -7.97 -17.28
CA ARG A 9 -28.30 -8.08 -16.33
C ARG A 9 -26.98 -8.00 -17.10
N LYS A 10 -26.42 -6.80 -17.23
CA LYS A 10 -25.01 -6.65 -17.62
C LYS A 10 -24.16 -7.02 -16.41
N THR A 11 -23.68 -8.25 -16.39
CA THR A 11 -22.72 -8.74 -15.39
C THR A 11 -21.47 -7.87 -15.47
N VAL A 12 -21.21 -7.07 -14.43
CA VAL A 12 -19.90 -6.42 -14.26
C VAL A 12 -18.91 -7.53 -13.95
N ARG A 13 -18.24 -8.03 -14.98
CA ARG A 13 -17.17 -9.02 -14.83
C ARG A 13 -15.96 -8.27 -14.28
N TRP A 14 -15.81 -8.26 -12.96
CA TRP A 14 -14.55 -7.93 -12.31
C TRP A 14 -13.52 -8.95 -12.80
N LYS A 15 -12.76 -8.61 -13.85
CA LYS A 15 -11.53 -9.35 -14.13
C LYS A 15 -10.63 -9.13 -12.91
N ALA A 16 -10.51 -10.16 -12.07
CA ALA A 16 -9.47 -10.27 -11.07
C ALA A 16 -8.14 -10.22 -11.83
N ASN A 17 -7.62 -9.02 -12.02
CA ASN A 17 -6.48 -8.76 -12.89
C ASN A 17 -5.15 -8.96 -12.14
N SER A 18 -5.14 -9.82 -11.13
CA SER A 18 -3.94 -10.22 -10.41
C SER A 18 -3.64 -11.67 -10.76
N PRO A 19 -2.82 -11.94 -11.80
CA PRO A 19 -2.37 -13.28 -12.17
C PRO A 19 -1.43 -13.91 -11.12
N VAL A 20 -1.55 -13.51 -9.87
CA VAL A 20 -0.54 -13.74 -8.83
C VAL A 20 -1.11 -14.52 -7.64
N THR A 21 -2.41 -14.38 -7.39
CA THR A 21 -3.11 -15.20 -6.37
C THR A 21 -3.19 -16.68 -6.77
N TRP A 22 -2.92 -17.01 -8.05
CA TRP A 22 -2.82 -18.42 -8.49
C TRP A 22 -1.78 -19.21 -7.69
N SER A 23 -0.72 -18.56 -7.19
CA SER A 23 0.30 -19.22 -6.37
C SER A 23 -0.19 -19.67 -4.99
N GLU A 24 -1.27 -19.08 -4.48
CA GLU A 24 -1.92 -19.49 -3.22
C GLU A 24 -3.09 -20.45 -3.45
N ILE A 25 -3.74 -20.33 -4.60
CA ILE A 25 -4.89 -21.17 -4.98
C ILE A 25 -4.43 -22.52 -5.54
N CYS A 26 -3.25 -22.58 -6.17
CA CYS A 26 -2.75 -23.78 -6.83
C CYS A 26 -2.42 -24.89 -5.81
N PRO A 27 -3.18 -26.00 -5.78
CA PRO A 27 -2.97 -27.07 -4.79
C PRO A 27 -1.71 -27.90 -5.09
N THR A 28 -1.28 -27.91 -6.35
CA THR A 28 -0.16 -28.73 -6.85
C THR A 28 1.19 -28.02 -6.80
N GLY A 29 1.22 -26.71 -6.52
CA GLY A 29 2.46 -25.94 -6.51
C GLY A 29 3.10 -25.75 -7.90
N VAL A 30 2.34 -25.91 -8.99
CA VAL A 30 2.81 -25.60 -10.36
C VAL A 30 3.06 -24.10 -10.51
N PHE A 31 2.19 -23.28 -9.92
CA PHE A 31 2.37 -21.84 -9.83
C PHE A 31 3.07 -21.49 -8.52
N THR A 32 4.35 -21.12 -8.61
CA THR A 32 5.12 -20.65 -7.46
C THR A 32 5.51 -19.19 -7.64
N ASP A 33 5.75 -18.54 -6.50
CA ASP A 33 6.30 -17.20 -6.46
C ASP A 33 7.77 -17.22 -6.89
N LYS A 34 8.10 -16.50 -7.96
CA LYS A 34 9.48 -16.39 -8.45
C LYS A 34 10.41 -15.79 -7.40
N THR A 35 9.96 -14.76 -6.67
CA THR A 35 10.77 -14.10 -5.63
C THR A 35 11.07 -15.05 -4.46
N HIS A 36 10.16 -15.99 -4.19
CA HIS A 36 10.38 -17.07 -3.23
C HIS A 36 11.29 -18.17 -3.78
N SER A 37 11.21 -18.47 -5.08
CA SER A 37 11.99 -19.54 -5.72
C SER A 37 13.50 -19.24 -5.79
N GLU A 38 13.91 -17.97 -5.82
CA GLU A 38 15.32 -17.56 -5.86
C GLU A 38 16.07 -17.92 -4.57
N ARG A 39 15.37 -18.05 -3.44
CA ARG A 39 15.93 -18.44 -2.15
C ARG A 39 15.03 -19.49 -1.53
N TYR A 40 15.36 -20.75 -1.80
CA TYR A 40 14.55 -21.90 -1.40
C TYR A 40 14.32 -21.93 0.12
N ASN A 41 13.08 -21.67 0.53
CA ASN A 41 12.63 -21.77 1.92
C ASN A 41 11.36 -22.63 1.97
N ARG A 42 11.30 -23.57 2.92
CA ARG A 42 10.10 -24.37 3.14
C ARG A 42 9.11 -23.59 3.99
N LYS A 43 7.81 -23.89 3.85
CA LYS A 43 6.76 -23.15 4.57
C LYS A 43 6.91 -23.24 6.09
N TRP A 44 7.29 -24.39 6.61
CA TRP A 44 7.50 -24.63 8.05
C TRP A 44 8.81 -24.04 8.61
N ASP A 45 9.74 -23.63 7.74
CA ASP A 45 10.99 -23.01 8.17
C ASP A 45 10.83 -21.50 8.43
N MET A 46 9.70 -20.92 8.05
CA MET A 46 9.44 -19.48 8.16
C MET A 46 8.59 -19.16 9.38
N GLN A 47 8.90 -18.03 10.01
CA GLN A 47 8.09 -17.47 11.09
C GLN A 47 7.14 -16.44 10.50
N PHE A 48 5.84 -16.62 10.75
CA PHE A 48 4.80 -15.72 10.28
C PHE A 48 4.22 -14.91 11.43
N ALA A 49 4.02 -13.61 11.21
CA ALA A 49 3.35 -12.73 12.15
C ALA A 49 2.15 -12.04 11.49
N PRO A 50 1.03 -11.79 12.18
CA PRO A 50 -0.07 -11.00 11.61
C PRO A 50 0.37 -9.53 11.42
N SER A 51 0.14 -8.97 10.23
CA SER A 51 0.48 -7.57 9.91
C SER A 51 -0.50 -6.94 8.91
N ILE A 52 -0.23 -5.69 8.52
CA ILE A 52 -1.04 -4.88 7.59
C ILE A 52 -0.14 -4.37 6.46
N CYS A 53 -0.60 -4.51 5.23
CA CYS A 53 0.12 -4.06 4.03
C CYS A 53 0.18 -2.53 3.94
N GLN A 54 1.39 -1.97 3.82
CA GLN A 54 1.66 -0.53 3.77
C GLN A 54 1.81 0.02 2.33
N GLN A 55 1.50 -0.79 1.32
CA GLN A 55 1.81 -0.45 -0.08
C GLN A 55 0.72 0.40 -0.76
N CYS A 56 -0.48 0.44 -0.20
CA CYS A 56 -1.59 1.26 -0.67
C CYS A 56 -2.58 1.54 0.46
N SER A 57 -3.49 2.49 0.24
CA SER A 57 -4.45 2.96 1.25
C SER A 57 -5.57 1.97 1.62
N ILE A 58 -5.59 0.75 1.04
CA ILE A 58 -6.59 -0.27 1.38
C ILE A 58 -6.28 -0.94 2.72
N GLY A 59 -4.99 -1.11 3.05
CA GLY A 59 -4.57 -1.75 4.31
C GLY A 59 -4.94 -3.24 4.39
N CYS A 60 -4.62 -4.04 3.36
CA CYS A 60 -4.92 -5.47 3.35
C CYS A 60 -4.24 -6.21 4.52
N ASN A 61 -4.94 -7.19 5.09
CA ASN A 61 -4.37 -8.07 6.11
C ASN A 61 -3.37 -9.04 5.48
N ILE A 62 -2.16 -9.10 6.04
CA ILE A 62 -1.08 -9.95 5.54
C ILE A 62 -0.41 -10.72 6.67
N SER A 63 0.35 -11.75 6.29
CA SER A 63 1.27 -12.49 7.15
C SER A 63 2.66 -12.48 6.50
N PRO A 64 3.58 -11.60 6.93
CA PRO A 64 4.96 -11.62 6.46
C PRO A 64 5.69 -12.83 7.05
N GLY A 65 6.34 -13.61 6.20
CA GLY A 65 7.18 -14.75 6.56
C GLY A 65 8.65 -14.34 6.62
N GLU A 66 9.24 -14.41 7.80
CA GLU A 66 10.64 -14.09 8.06
C GLU A 66 11.47 -15.37 8.17
N ARG A 67 12.73 -15.29 7.70
CA ARG A 67 13.75 -16.30 7.96
C ARG A 67 15.16 -15.71 7.95
N TYR A 68 15.92 -15.95 9.01
CA TYR A 68 17.32 -15.49 9.20
C TYR A 68 17.47 -13.95 9.18
N GLY A 69 16.53 -13.24 9.78
CA GLY A 69 16.47 -11.78 9.83
C GLY A 69 16.03 -11.12 8.52
N GLU A 70 15.62 -11.90 7.51
CA GLU A 70 15.19 -11.39 6.21
C GLU A 70 13.72 -11.73 5.93
N LEU A 71 12.99 -10.75 5.41
CA LEU A 71 11.61 -10.96 4.98
C LEU A 71 11.60 -11.74 3.67
N ARG A 72 11.07 -12.97 3.70
CA ARG A 72 11.15 -13.91 2.57
C ARG A 72 9.94 -13.89 1.67
N ARG A 73 8.75 -13.80 2.26
CA ARG A 73 7.48 -13.95 1.55
C ARG A 73 6.39 -13.18 2.28
N ILE A 74 5.38 -12.71 1.55
CA ILE A 74 4.15 -12.20 2.13
C ILE A 74 3.00 -13.11 1.72
N GLU A 75 2.28 -13.64 2.70
CA GLU A 75 1.05 -14.41 2.49
C GLU A 75 -0.17 -13.57 2.82
N ASN A 76 -1.27 -13.87 2.15
CA ASN A 76 -2.54 -13.23 2.46
C ASN A 76 -3.09 -13.73 3.79
N ARG A 77 -3.61 -12.82 4.62
CA ARG A 77 -4.36 -13.18 5.83
C ARG A 77 -5.83 -12.84 5.62
N TYR A 78 -6.69 -13.83 5.84
CA TYR A 78 -8.13 -13.66 5.57
C TYR A 78 -8.74 -12.52 6.38
N ASN A 79 -9.48 -11.65 5.70
CA ASN A 79 -10.33 -10.64 6.30
C ASN A 79 -11.59 -10.44 5.45
N GLY A 80 -12.75 -10.84 5.98
CA GLY A 80 -14.01 -10.79 5.25
C GLY A 80 -14.56 -9.39 4.97
N THR A 81 -13.94 -8.32 5.48
CA THR A 81 -14.37 -6.93 5.21
C THR A 81 -13.45 -6.18 4.25
N VAL A 82 -12.20 -6.61 4.10
CA VAL A 82 -11.17 -5.86 3.35
C VAL A 82 -10.70 -6.62 2.11
N ASN A 83 -10.00 -7.75 2.31
CA ASN A 83 -9.23 -8.40 1.24
C ASN A 83 -9.64 -9.86 0.96
N HIS A 84 -10.51 -10.46 1.78
CA HIS A 84 -10.86 -11.88 1.71
C HIS A 84 -9.62 -12.77 1.53
N TYR A 85 -9.52 -13.49 0.42
CA TYR A 85 -8.44 -14.39 0.08
C TYR A 85 -7.40 -13.77 -0.87
N PHE A 86 -7.54 -12.49 -1.23
CA PHE A 86 -6.76 -11.87 -2.31
C PHE A 86 -5.81 -10.80 -1.80
N LEU A 87 -4.63 -10.76 -2.41
CA LEU A 87 -3.64 -9.70 -2.22
C LEU A 87 -3.15 -9.22 -3.59
N CYS A 88 -2.99 -7.91 -3.75
CA CYS A 88 -2.48 -7.33 -4.99
C CYS A 88 -0.98 -7.58 -5.16
N ASP A 89 -0.50 -7.52 -6.39
CA ASP A 89 0.90 -7.81 -6.77
C ASP A 89 1.88 -6.90 -6.04
N ARG A 90 1.49 -5.63 -5.85
CA ARG A 90 2.28 -4.65 -5.09
C ARG A 90 2.42 -5.06 -3.62
N GLY A 91 1.34 -5.51 -2.99
CA GLY A 91 1.38 -5.97 -1.60
C GLY A 91 2.11 -7.29 -1.43
N ARG A 92 2.02 -8.17 -2.44
CA ARG A 92 2.65 -9.48 -2.42
C ARG A 92 4.15 -9.43 -2.67
N PHE A 93 4.61 -8.68 -3.67
CA PHE A 93 6.02 -8.67 -4.11
C PHE A 93 6.78 -7.40 -3.75
N GLY A 94 6.09 -6.36 -3.29
CA GLY A 94 6.69 -5.05 -3.04
C GLY A 94 7.61 -4.98 -1.83
N TYR A 95 7.90 -6.08 -1.14
CA TYR A 95 8.62 -6.08 0.15
C TYR A 95 10.15 -6.06 0.05
N GLY A 96 10.71 -6.17 -1.16
CA GLY A 96 12.16 -6.28 -1.37
C GLY A 96 12.98 -5.13 -0.76
N TYR A 97 12.39 -3.94 -0.60
CA TYR A 97 13.06 -2.77 0.00
C TYR A 97 13.48 -2.99 1.46
N VAL A 98 12.86 -3.93 2.17
CA VAL A 98 13.19 -4.22 3.58
C VAL A 98 14.57 -4.89 3.69
N ASN A 99 14.94 -5.70 2.69
CA ASN A 99 16.17 -6.49 2.68
C ASN A 99 17.32 -5.81 1.92
N LEU A 100 17.15 -4.56 1.51
CA LEU A 100 18.17 -3.80 0.80
C LEU A 100 19.44 -3.63 1.66
N LYS A 101 20.61 -3.79 1.04
CA LYS A 101 21.91 -3.67 1.71
C LYS A 101 22.21 -2.24 2.12
N ASP A 102 21.76 -1.28 1.32
CA ASP A 102 21.91 0.17 1.51
C ASP A 102 20.89 0.78 2.47
N ARG A 103 20.07 -0.04 3.15
CA ARG A 103 19.13 0.45 4.15
C ARG A 103 19.90 1.12 5.31
N PRO A 104 19.53 2.35 5.73
CA PRO A 104 20.19 3.01 6.86
C PRO A 104 19.93 2.22 8.15
N ARG A 105 20.98 1.60 8.69
CA ARG A 105 20.95 0.82 9.93
C ARG A 105 21.54 1.54 11.14
N GLN A 106 22.37 2.55 10.88
CA GLN A 106 23.04 3.34 11.89
C GLN A 106 22.79 4.82 11.61
N PRO A 107 22.65 5.66 12.66
CA PRO A 107 22.54 7.09 12.47
C PRO A 107 23.89 7.65 11.98
N VAL A 108 23.81 8.62 11.07
CA VAL A 108 24.96 9.28 10.48
C VAL A 108 24.83 10.79 10.62
N GLN A 109 25.94 11.46 10.89
CA GLN A 109 26.03 12.91 10.93
C GLN A 109 27.03 13.39 9.88
N ARG A 110 26.65 14.41 9.11
CA ARG A 110 27.55 15.07 8.18
C ARG A 110 28.44 16.07 8.93
N ARG A 111 29.76 15.97 8.77
CA ARG A 111 30.76 16.93 9.26
C ARG A 111 31.62 17.39 8.08
N GLY A 112 31.36 18.59 7.56
CA GLY A 112 31.98 19.06 6.32
C GLY A 112 31.51 18.21 5.13
N ASP A 113 32.46 17.58 4.44
CA ASP A 113 32.18 16.69 3.30
C ASP A 113 32.10 15.20 3.67
N ASP A 114 32.44 14.85 4.92
CA ASP A 114 32.41 13.46 5.39
C ASP A 114 31.16 13.13 6.21
N PHE A 115 30.82 11.84 6.22
CA PHE A 115 29.77 11.28 7.07
C PHE A 115 30.37 10.41 8.17
N ILE A 116 30.08 10.77 9.42
CA ILE A 116 30.49 9.97 10.58
C ILE A 116 29.30 9.13 11.07
N THR A 117 29.58 7.87 11.41
CA THR A 117 28.59 6.99 12.03
C THR A 117 28.53 7.28 13.52
N LEU A 118 27.33 7.45 14.06
CA LEU A 118 27.10 7.70 15.48
C LEU A 118 26.44 6.49 16.13
N ASN A 119 26.50 6.41 17.46
CA ASN A 119 25.59 5.56 18.21
C ASN A 119 24.22 6.27 18.41
N ALA A 120 23.20 5.53 18.86
CA ALA A 120 21.85 6.07 18.99
C ALA A 120 21.76 7.23 19.99
N GLU A 121 22.49 7.17 21.11
CA GLU A 121 22.46 8.20 22.16
C GLU A 121 23.10 9.50 21.68
N GLN A 122 24.28 9.42 21.05
CA GLN A 122 24.97 10.57 20.46
C GLN A 122 24.13 11.23 19.36
N ALA A 123 23.45 10.42 18.54
CA ALA A 123 22.57 10.94 17.49
C ALA A 123 21.36 11.67 18.08
N MET A 124 20.73 11.09 19.12
CA MET A 124 19.59 11.70 19.82
C MET A 124 19.97 13.01 20.50
N GLN A 125 21.08 13.03 21.24
CA GLN A 125 21.57 14.24 21.92
C GLN A 125 21.95 15.32 20.90
N GLY A 126 22.68 14.95 19.85
CA GLY A 126 23.05 15.88 18.77
C GLY A 126 21.83 16.48 18.07
N ALA A 127 20.81 15.66 17.79
CA ALA A 127 19.55 16.16 17.23
C ALA A 127 18.83 17.12 18.19
N ALA A 128 18.76 16.78 19.47
CA ALA A 128 18.13 17.63 20.48
C ALA A 128 18.83 18.99 20.63
N ASP A 129 20.16 19.01 20.61
CA ASP A 129 20.94 20.24 20.74
C ASP A 129 20.77 21.15 19.51
N ILE A 130 20.74 20.58 18.30
CA ILE A 130 20.41 21.31 17.07
C ILE A 130 19.00 21.91 17.17
N LEU A 131 18.03 21.13 17.62
CA LEU A 131 16.65 21.60 17.76
C LEU A 131 16.52 22.73 18.80
N ARG A 132 17.22 22.66 19.93
CA ARG A 132 17.24 23.72 20.96
C ARG A 132 17.88 25.02 20.46
N GLN A 133 18.92 24.93 19.64
CA GLN A 133 19.60 26.09 19.08
C GLN A 133 18.86 26.72 17.90
N SER A 134 17.96 25.96 17.27
CA SER A 134 17.23 26.38 16.08
C SER A 134 16.05 27.28 16.44
N LYS A 135 15.98 28.46 15.84
CA LYS A 135 14.85 29.40 16.01
C LYS A 135 13.64 29.08 15.12
N LYS A 136 13.86 28.35 14.03
CA LYS A 136 12.83 27.99 13.04
C LYS A 136 12.98 26.51 12.72
N VAL A 137 11.97 25.73 13.08
CA VAL A 137 11.93 24.29 12.86
C VAL A 137 10.66 23.96 12.10
N ILE A 138 10.78 23.10 11.09
CA ILE A 138 9.63 22.53 10.37
C ILE A 138 9.71 21.01 10.43
N GLY A 139 8.56 20.36 10.53
CA GLY A 139 8.44 18.90 10.48
C GLY A 139 7.76 18.49 9.19
N ILE A 140 8.41 17.65 8.39
CA ILE A 140 7.82 17.08 7.17
C ILE A 140 7.43 15.64 7.47
N GLY A 141 6.13 15.40 7.64
CA GLY A 141 5.56 14.06 7.80
C GLY A 141 5.56 13.28 6.49
N SER A 142 5.61 11.95 6.59
CA SER A 142 5.53 11.07 5.42
C SER A 142 4.15 10.40 5.36
N PRO A 143 3.53 10.28 4.17
CA PRO A 143 2.28 9.55 4.00
C PRO A 143 2.45 8.03 4.20
N ARG A 144 3.69 7.54 4.25
CA ARG A 144 4.02 6.13 4.54
C ARG A 144 4.50 5.91 5.97
N ALA A 145 4.64 6.96 6.77
CA ALA A 145 4.95 6.83 8.19
C ALA A 145 3.68 6.48 8.98
N SER A 146 3.86 5.87 10.15
CA SER A 146 2.74 5.57 11.03
C SER A 146 2.08 6.85 11.54
N ILE A 147 0.82 6.73 11.98
CA ILE A 147 0.08 7.87 12.53
C ILE A 147 0.76 8.35 13.82
N GLU A 148 1.28 7.44 14.63
CA GLU A 148 2.00 7.72 15.87
C GLU A 148 3.28 8.52 15.61
N SER A 149 4.08 8.12 14.61
CA SER A 149 5.29 8.86 14.24
C SER A 149 4.97 10.26 13.73
N ASN A 150 3.95 10.40 12.87
CA ASN A 150 3.52 11.70 12.37
C ASN A 150 2.92 12.57 13.49
N PHE A 151 2.20 11.96 14.44
CA PHE A 151 1.67 12.64 15.61
C PHE A 151 2.80 13.15 16.52
N ALA A 152 3.76 12.30 16.87
CA ALA A 152 4.92 12.70 17.66
C ALA A 152 5.73 13.83 16.99
N LEU A 153 5.92 13.76 15.67
CA LEU A 153 6.57 14.83 14.91
C LEU A 153 5.77 16.13 14.95
N ARG A 154 4.44 16.06 14.80
CA ARG A 154 3.56 17.22 14.88
C ARG A 154 3.58 17.88 16.25
N GLU A 155 3.56 17.10 17.33
CA GLU A 155 3.68 17.61 18.69
C GLU A 155 5.05 18.26 18.94
N LEU A 156 6.12 17.70 18.37
CA LEU A 156 7.48 18.24 18.50
C LEU A 156 7.66 19.62 17.84
N VAL A 157 7.12 19.81 16.63
CA VAL A 157 7.31 21.06 15.86
C VAL A 157 6.15 22.07 16.02
N GLY A 158 5.03 21.61 16.55
CA GLY A 158 3.77 22.35 16.61
C GLY A 158 2.95 22.23 15.32
N ALA A 159 1.63 22.34 15.43
CA ALA A 159 0.71 22.16 14.30
C ALA A 159 0.97 23.13 13.13
N GLU A 160 1.38 24.37 13.42
CA GLU A 160 1.68 25.42 12.41
C GLU A 160 2.94 25.12 11.58
N ASN A 161 3.84 24.29 12.10
CA ASN A 161 5.11 23.97 11.46
C ASN A 161 5.16 22.53 10.90
N PHE A 162 4.03 21.82 10.93
CA PHE A 162 3.92 20.47 10.41
C PHE A 162 3.37 20.46 8.98
N TYR A 163 4.08 19.79 8.08
CA TYR A 163 3.75 19.70 6.65
C TYR A 163 3.70 18.23 6.22
N THR A 164 2.77 17.87 5.33
CA THR A 164 2.53 16.48 4.90
C THR A 164 3.53 15.94 3.87
N GLY A 165 4.48 16.77 3.41
CA GLY A 165 5.39 16.43 2.31
C GLY A 165 4.72 16.32 0.94
N ILE A 166 3.44 16.69 0.84
CA ILE A 166 2.64 16.68 -0.39
C ILE A 166 2.66 18.09 -1.01
N ALA A 167 2.69 18.17 -2.34
CA ALA A 167 2.65 19.45 -3.05
C ALA A 167 1.35 20.21 -2.71
N ARG A 168 1.46 21.53 -2.53
CA ARG A 168 0.35 22.39 -2.09
C ARG A 168 -0.96 22.17 -2.86
N GLY A 169 -0.90 22.17 -4.20
CA GLY A 169 -2.11 21.97 -5.01
C GLY A 169 -2.73 20.58 -4.85
N GLU A 170 -1.96 19.55 -4.55
CA GLU A 170 -2.50 18.21 -4.24
C GLU A 170 -3.10 18.18 -2.83
N GLN A 171 -2.45 18.81 -1.86
CA GLN A 171 -2.95 18.96 -0.49
C GLN A 171 -4.30 19.69 -0.46
N GLU A 172 -4.46 20.79 -1.22
CA GLU A 172 -5.72 21.54 -1.32
C GLU A 172 -6.86 20.66 -1.88
N ARG A 173 -6.57 19.81 -2.87
CA ARG A 173 -7.53 18.85 -3.43
C ARG A 173 -7.90 17.75 -2.43
N LEU A 174 -6.92 17.23 -1.69
CA LEU A 174 -7.16 16.25 -0.63
C LEU A 174 -8.03 16.84 0.49
N GLN A 175 -7.79 18.09 0.88
CA GLN A 175 -8.62 18.80 1.85
C GLN A 175 -10.06 19.00 1.34
N LEU A 176 -10.22 19.37 0.07
CA LEU A 176 -11.55 19.47 -0.54
C LEU A 176 -12.26 18.11 -0.56
N ALA A 177 -11.57 17.03 -0.94
CA ALA A 177 -12.14 15.69 -0.93
C ALA A 177 -12.57 15.28 0.49
N LEU A 178 -11.74 15.53 1.50
CA LEU A 178 -12.08 15.27 2.90
C LEU A 178 -13.29 16.09 3.37
N LYS A 179 -13.37 17.37 2.97
CA LYS A 179 -14.51 18.24 3.26
C LYS A 179 -15.80 17.66 2.68
N VAL A 180 -15.78 17.29 1.40
CA VAL A 180 -16.93 16.67 0.72
C VAL A 180 -17.33 15.35 1.38
N LEU A 181 -16.36 14.51 1.76
CA LEU A 181 -16.65 13.23 2.44
C LEU A 181 -17.27 13.42 3.82
N ARG A 182 -16.88 14.46 4.56
CA ARG A 182 -17.39 14.72 5.92
C ARG A 182 -18.71 15.49 5.94
N GLU A 183 -18.85 16.48 5.07
CA GLU A 183 -19.95 17.44 5.08
C GLU A 183 -20.97 17.22 3.96
N GLY A 184 -20.60 16.49 2.90
CA GLY A 184 -21.42 16.34 1.71
C GLY A 184 -22.61 15.37 1.86
N GLY A 185 -22.76 14.70 3.00
CA GLY A 185 -23.82 13.72 3.23
C GLY A 185 -23.72 12.48 2.33
N ILE A 186 -22.59 12.28 1.66
CA ILE A 186 -22.36 11.16 0.74
C ILE A 186 -22.01 9.92 1.58
N TYR A 187 -22.88 8.92 1.55
CA TYR A 187 -22.56 7.63 2.13
C TYR A 187 -21.44 6.95 1.35
N THR A 188 -20.36 6.60 2.05
CA THR A 188 -19.23 5.88 1.48
C THR A 188 -19.36 4.40 1.84
N PRO A 189 -19.75 3.52 0.90
CA PRO A 189 -19.92 2.11 1.21
C PRO A 189 -18.57 1.45 1.51
N ALA A 190 -18.59 0.48 2.42
CA ALA A 190 -17.46 -0.43 2.64
C ALA A 190 -17.22 -1.29 1.39
N LEU A 191 -16.00 -1.83 1.24
CA LEU A 191 -15.68 -2.70 0.10
C LEU A 191 -16.68 -3.85 -0.06
N ARG A 192 -17.15 -4.42 1.06
CA ARG A 192 -18.12 -5.50 1.07
C ARG A 192 -19.52 -5.07 0.62
N GLU A 193 -19.94 -3.87 0.97
CA GLU A 193 -21.27 -3.36 0.63
C GLU A 193 -21.40 -3.13 -0.88
N ILE A 194 -20.30 -2.77 -1.55
CA ILE A 194 -20.26 -2.58 -3.00
C ILE A 194 -20.68 -3.86 -3.76
N GLU A 195 -20.47 -5.05 -3.20
CA GLU A 195 -20.87 -6.32 -3.82
C GLU A 195 -22.40 -6.47 -3.92
N SER A 196 -23.15 -5.78 -3.06
CA SER A 196 -24.61 -5.81 -3.04
C SER A 196 -25.27 -4.87 -4.05
N TYR A 197 -24.49 -4.00 -4.73
CA TYR A 197 -25.04 -2.96 -5.60
C TYR A 197 -25.22 -3.47 -7.03
N ASP A 198 -26.37 -3.16 -7.63
CA ASP A 198 -26.70 -3.58 -9.00
C ASP A 198 -25.86 -2.88 -10.07
N ALA A 199 -25.39 -1.66 -9.78
CA ALA A 199 -24.57 -0.86 -10.69
C ALA A 199 -23.59 0.04 -9.92
N VAL A 200 -22.37 0.17 -10.45
CA VAL A 200 -21.32 1.04 -9.91
C VAL A 200 -20.76 1.90 -11.03
N LEU A 201 -20.74 3.22 -10.83
CA LEU A 201 -20.16 4.19 -11.76
C LEU A 201 -18.79 4.64 -11.26
N VAL A 202 -17.75 4.46 -12.08
CA VAL A 202 -16.36 4.77 -11.71
C VAL A 202 -15.85 5.92 -12.56
N PHE A 203 -15.61 7.08 -11.95
CA PHE A 203 -15.00 8.23 -12.61
C PHE A 203 -13.49 8.32 -12.38
N GLY A 204 -12.73 8.69 -13.40
CA GLY A 204 -11.35 9.16 -13.25
C GLY A 204 -10.29 8.12 -12.86
N ARG A 205 -10.57 6.80 -12.90
CA ARG A 205 -9.55 5.80 -12.57
C ARG A 205 -8.57 5.61 -13.72
N ARG A 206 -7.38 6.22 -13.63
CA ARG A 206 -6.23 5.82 -14.45
C ARG A 206 -5.79 4.43 -13.96
N ARG A 207 -6.15 3.37 -14.69
CA ARG A 207 -5.48 2.07 -14.52
C ARG A 207 -3.99 2.32 -14.73
N TYR A 208 -3.17 2.02 -13.73
CA TYR A 208 -1.72 2.06 -13.89
C TYR A 208 -1.39 1.15 -15.08
N PRO A 209 -0.75 1.65 -16.15
CA PRO A 209 -0.39 0.81 -17.27
C PRO A 209 0.71 -0.12 -16.80
N ASP A 210 0.37 -1.39 -16.60
CA ASP A 210 1.36 -2.45 -16.73
C ASP A 210 1.88 -2.37 -18.16
N ARG A 211 3.18 -2.04 -18.33
CA ARG A 211 3.82 -1.70 -19.62
C ARG A 211 3.87 -2.87 -20.63
N ARG A 212 3.09 -3.93 -20.45
CA ARG A 212 3.04 -5.09 -21.36
C ARG A 212 1.64 -5.53 -21.82
N ALA A 213 0.55 -5.02 -21.25
CA ALA A 213 -0.78 -5.37 -21.74
C ALA A 213 -1.22 -4.42 -22.86
N ARG A 214 -0.61 -4.56 -24.04
CA ARG A 214 -1.17 -4.02 -25.29
C ARG A 214 -2.59 -4.54 -25.42
N CYS A 215 -3.54 -3.64 -25.67
CA CYS A 215 -4.92 -3.95 -25.99
C CYS A 215 -4.97 -4.82 -27.24
N ALA A 216 -5.00 -6.14 -27.08
CA ALA A 216 -5.50 -7.05 -28.12
C ALA A 216 -7.03 -6.96 -28.10
N GLY A 217 -7.56 -5.91 -28.71
CA GLY A 217 -8.94 -5.88 -29.18
C GLY A 217 -8.99 -6.65 -30.49
N GLY A 218 -9.30 -7.94 -30.42
CA GLY A 218 -9.74 -8.72 -31.57
C GLY A 218 -11.26 -8.67 -31.62
N THR A 219 -11.80 -7.86 -32.50
CA THR A 219 -13.21 -7.91 -32.91
C THR A 219 -13.47 -9.26 -33.57
N SER A 220 -14.26 -10.12 -32.94
CA SER A 220 -14.91 -11.24 -33.63
C SER A 220 -16.06 -10.65 -34.46
N GLY A 221 -15.74 -10.15 -35.65
CA GLY A 221 -16.72 -9.95 -36.71
C GLY A 221 -17.06 -11.32 -37.28
N GLY A 222 -18.33 -11.71 -37.19
CA GLY A 222 -18.87 -12.75 -38.06
C GLY A 222 -19.07 -12.15 -39.45
N GLU A 223 -18.41 -12.73 -40.43
CA GLU A 223 -18.85 -12.70 -41.82
C GLU A 223 -19.50 -14.05 -42.12
N GLY A 224 -20.57 -14.01 -42.92
CA GLY A 224 -21.40 -15.16 -43.26
C GLY A 224 -20.75 -16.15 -44.22
#